data_AF-A0A1C5YIT1-F1
#
_entry.id   AF-A0A1C5YIT1-F1
#
_cell.length_a   1.000
_cell.length_b   1.000
_cell.length_c   1.000
_cell.angle_alpha   90.00
_cell.angle_beta   90.00
_cell.angle_gamma   90.00
#
_symmetry.space_group_name_H-M   'P 1'
#
loop_
_entity.id
_entity.type
_entity.pdbx_description
1 polymer ?
#
loop_
_entity_poly.entity_id
_entity_poly.type
_entity_poly.pdbx_seq_one_letter_code
_entity_poly.pdbx_strand_id
1 'polypeptide(L)'
;MRKLIYTFGMIVAMAMTACSNPREAVIDGEMTAEGWNGKNIELINSVTNEVISQTRIEDNEFEFRLVPDTPFIATLKIQSEDMDIPYILPVAVEMGRITVKAGMETLTTGTPLNTRLQQFMVRKSDLALPDTLSLEEYKKEFRAFIEQEIENNKDCPALVGFIKKAYLR
;
A
#
# COMPACT_ATOMS: atom_id res chain seq x y z
N MET A 1 13.57 24.88 -53.11
CA MET A 1 13.55 23.49 -53.60
C MET A 1 14.52 22.64 -52.79
N ARG A 2 14.01 21.75 -51.93
CA ARG A 2 14.46 20.36 -51.74
C ARG A 2 13.65 19.76 -50.57
N LYS A 3 12.70 18.89 -50.93
CA LYS A 3 12.04 17.93 -50.05
C LYS A 3 13.07 16.84 -49.71
N LEU A 4 13.11 16.33 -48.48
CA LEU A 4 13.60 14.97 -48.19
C LEU A 4 13.13 14.53 -46.78
N ILE A 5 12.02 13.82 -46.70
CA ILE A 5 11.87 12.35 -46.46
C ILE A 5 11.74 12.01 -44.97
N TYR A 6 10.57 11.48 -44.65
CA TYR A 6 10.14 10.87 -43.40
C TYR A 6 10.97 9.62 -43.06
N THR A 7 11.32 9.47 -41.77
CA THR A 7 11.42 8.14 -41.17
C THR A 7 10.73 8.19 -39.81
N PHE A 8 9.47 7.77 -39.80
CA PHE A 8 8.66 7.52 -38.63
C PHE A 8 9.19 6.25 -37.96
N GLY A 9 10.04 6.41 -36.94
CA GLY A 9 10.52 5.30 -36.11
C GLY A 9 9.40 4.81 -35.20
N MET A 10 8.63 3.84 -35.68
CA MET A 10 7.65 3.11 -34.87
C MET A 10 8.41 2.25 -33.85
N ILE A 11 8.55 2.73 -32.62
CA ILE A 11 8.96 1.89 -31.48
C ILE A 11 7.77 0.99 -31.18
N VAL A 12 7.84 -0.25 -31.63
CA VAL A 12 6.93 -1.31 -31.22
C VAL A 12 7.26 -1.63 -29.77
N ALA A 13 6.52 -1.03 -28.83
CA ALA A 13 6.50 -1.48 -27.46
C ALA A 13 5.89 -2.89 -27.46
N MET A 14 6.73 -3.91 -27.34
CA MET A 14 6.29 -5.25 -26.98
C MET A 14 5.70 -5.16 -25.57
N ALA A 15 4.38 -4.98 -25.49
CA ALA A 15 3.64 -5.21 -24.28
C ALA A 15 3.74 -6.71 -23.99
N MET A 16 4.73 -7.10 -23.17
CA MET A 16 4.70 -8.38 -22.50
C MET A 16 3.51 -8.34 -21.54
N THR A 17 2.36 -8.81 -21.99
CA THR A 17 1.26 -9.15 -21.09
C THR A 17 1.73 -10.35 -20.28
N ALA A 18 2.38 -10.08 -19.15
CA ALA A 18 2.57 -11.08 -18.12
C ALA A 18 1.18 -11.65 -17.81
N CYS A 19 0.97 -12.92 -18.12
CA CYS A 19 -0.24 -13.63 -17.73
C CYS A 19 -0.22 -13.74 -16.21
N SER A 20 -0.78 -12.74 -15.52
CA SER A 20 -1.14 -12.92 -14.12
C SER A 20 -2.23 -13.99 -14.08
N ASN A 21 -2.07 -14.97 -13.20
CA ASN A 21 -3.19 -15.83 -12.86
C ASN A 21 -4.27 -14.93 -12.25
N PRO A 22 -5.48 -14.82 -12.85
CA PRO A 22 -6.48 -13.84 -12.42
C PRO A 22 -7.02 -14.11 -10.99
N ARG A 23 -6.59 -15.21 -10.37
CA ARG A 23 -6.93 -15.61 -9.00
C ARG A 23 -5.82 -15.31 -7.98
N GLU A 24 -4.68 -14.79 -8.42
CA GLU A 24 -3.56 -14.45 -7.56
C GLU A 24 -3.56 -12.94 -7.27
N ALA A 25 -3.21 -12.59 -6.04
CA ALA A 25 -2.74 -11.26 -5.67
C ALA A 25 -1.21 -11.25 -5.79
N VAL A 26 -0.69 -10.43 -6.69
CA VAL A 26 0.75 -10.20 -6.86
C VAL A 26 1.06 -8.81 -6.34
N ILE A 27 1.89 -8.71 -5.31
CA ILE A 27 2.38 -7.43 -4.77
C ILE A 27 3.80 -7.25 -5.27
N ASP A 28 3.98 -6.35 -6.23
CA ASP A 28 5.28 -5.91 -6.72
C ASP A 28 5.68 -4.64 -5.96
N GLY A 29 6.75 -4.74 -5.18
CA GLY A 29 7.21 -3.67 -4.31
C GLY A 29 8.58 -3.13 -4.70
N GLU A 30 8.74 -1.82 -4.60
CA GLU A 30 9.98 -1.08 -4.76
C GLU A 30 10.26 -0.27 -3.48
N MET A 31 11.48 -0.39 -2.96
CA MET A 31 12.00 0.42 -1.87
C MET A 31 12.60 1.71 -2.44
N THR A 32 12.02 2.85 -2.09
CA THR A 32 12.42 4.17 -2.62
C THR A 32 13.44 4.88 -1.73
N ALA A 33 14.13 4.14 -0.88
CA ALA A 33 15.16 4.61 0.02
C ALA A 33 16.28 3.58 0.09
N GLU A 34 17.49 4.00 0.46
CA GLU A 34 18.62 3.08 0.61
C GLU A 34 18.58 2.33 1.95
N GLY A 35 19.38 1.26 2.05
CA GLY A 35 19.60 0.54 3.31
C GLY A 35 18.60 -0.58 3.60
N TRP A 36 17.64 -0.86 2.71
CA TRP A 36 16.65 -1.93 2.91
C TRP A 36 17.09 -3.29 2.35
N ASN A 37 17.99 -3.30 1.37
CA ASN A 37 18.49 -4.53 0.76
C ASN A 37 19.01 -5.53 1.79
N GLY A 38 18.61 -6.79 1.63
CA GLY A 38 18.98 -7.88 2.51
C GLY A 38 18.15 -7.96 3.80
N LYS A 39 17.27 -7.00 4.10
CA LYS A 39 16.31 -7.08 5.21
C LYS A 39 15.10 -7.94 4.82
N ASN A 40 14.47 -8.53 5.84
CA ASN A 40 13.20 -9.24 5.66
C ASN A 40 12.04 -8.25 5.69
N ILE A 41 11.05 -8.50 4.84
CA ILE A 41 9.77 -7.81 4.86
C ILE A 41 8.66 -8.83 5.12
N GLU A 42 7.87 -8.58 6.15
CA GLU A 42 6.74 -9.41 6.56
C GLU A 42 5.44 -8.81 6.03
N LEU A 43 4.54 -9.66 5.59
CA LEU A 43 3.16 -9.30 5.31
C LEU A 43 2.28 -9.83 6.44
N ILE A 44 1.71 -8.92 7.22
CA ILE A 44 0.96 -9.26 8.44
C ILE A 44 -0.50 -8.91 8.24
N ASN A 45 -1.43 -9.81 8.58
CA ASN A 45 -2.86 -9.49 8.55
C ASN A 45 -3.15 -8.37 9.56
N SER A 46 -3.66 -7.21 9.11
CA SER A 46 -3.82 -6.06 9.99
C SER A 46 -4.94 -6.22 11.03
N VAL A 47 -5.80 -7.23 10.88
CA VAL A 47 -6.90 -7.53 11.81
C VAL A 47 -6.52 -8.61 12.83
N THR A 48 -5.94 -9.72 12.36
CA THR A 48 -5.57 -10.87 13.22
C THR A 48 -4.18 -10.73 13.82
N ASN A 49 -3.31 -9.90 13.23
CA ASN A 49 -1.87 -9.79 13.50
C ASN A 49 -1.06 -11.05 13.17
N GLU A 50 -1.60 -11.97 12.37
CA GLU A 50 -0.88 -13.15 11.92
C GLU A 50 0.09 -12.79 10.78
N VAL A 51 1.30 -13.36 10.80
CA VAL A 51 2.23 -13.28 9.66
C VAL A 51 1.71 -14.19 8.55
N ILE A 52 1.32 -13.60 7.43
CA ILE A 52 0.77 -14.31 6.26
C ILE A 52 1.90 -14.88 5.41
N SER A 53 2.91 -14.05 5.18
CA SER A 53 4.07 -14.39 4.35
C SER A 53 5.24 -13.51 4.74
N GLN A 54 6.44 -13.90 4.33
CA GLN A 54 7.66 -13.13 4.46
C GLN A 54 8.48 -13.31 3.18
N THR A 55 9.17 -12.25 2.76
CA THR A 55 10.18 -12.31 1.71
C THR A 55 11.39 -11.46 2.09
N ARG A 56 12.41 -11.46 1.23
CA ARG A 56 13.60 -10.63 1.36
C ARG A 56 13.58 -9.51 0.33
N ILE A 57 14.12 -8.36 0.72
CA ILE A 57 14.32 -7.24 -0.20
C ILE A 57 15.64 -7.47 -0.96
N GLU A 58 15.57 -7.54 -2.28
CA GLU A 58 16.70 -7.76 -3.18
C GLU A 58 16.64 -6.76 -4.32
N ASP A 59 17.77 -6.13 -4.65
CA ASP A 59 17.83 -5.05 -5.65
C ASP A 59 16.81 -3.92 -5.44
N ASN A 60 16.52 -3.62 -4.17
CA ASN A 60 15.49 -2.70 -3.69
C ASN A 60 14.06 -3.10 -4.09
N GLU A 61 13.84 -4.33 -4.50
CA GLU A 61 12.54 -4.86 -4.86
C GLU A 61 12.12 -5.97 -3.90
N PHE A 62 10.81 -6.21 -3.82
CA PHE A 62 10.24 -7.36 -3.14
C PHE A 62 8.97 -7.81 -3.84
N GLU A 63 8.65 -9.10 -3.75
CA GLU A 63 7.44 -9.66 -4.35
C GLU A 63 6.70 -10.55 -3.33
N PHE A 64 5.38 -10.42 -3.30
CA PHE A 64 4.50 -11.41 -2.67
C PHE A 64 3.51 -11.96 -3.69
N ARG A 65 3.23 -13.26 -3.59
CA ARG A 65 2.21 -13.96 -4.36
C ARG A 65 1.29 -14.73 -3.43
N LEU A 66 -0.01 -14.44 -3.50
CA LEU A 66 -1.01 -14.98 -2.59
C LEU A 66 -2.29 -15.34 -3.33
N VAL A 67 -3.03 -16.31 -2.84
CA VAL A 67 -4.36 -16.65 -3.33
C VAL A 67 -5.37 -16.36 -2.21
N PRO A 68 -5.84 -15.11 -2.05
CA PRO A 68 -6.77 -14.77 -0.98
C PRO A 68 -8.18 -15.30 -1.29
N ASP A 69 -8.82 -15.94 -0.31
CA ASP A 69 -10.24 -16.35 -0.42
C ASP A 69 -11.17 -15.14 -0.49
N THR A 70 -10.84 -14.09 0.26
CA THR A 70 -11.55 -12.80 0.28
C THR A 70 -10.56 -11.65 0.43
N PRO A 71 -10.83 -10.46 -0.10
CA PRO A 71 -9.97 -9.29 0.09
C PRO A 71 -9.79 -8.92 1.57
N PHE A 72 -8.59 -8.51 1.96
CA PHE A 72 -8.28 -8.03 3.30
C PHE A 72 -7.16 -6.97 3.27
N ILE A 73 -6.95 -6.26 4.37
CA ILE A 73 -5.82 -5.34 4.52
C ILE A 73 -4.72 -6.03 5.32
N ALA A 74 -3.51 -6.00 4.76
CA ALA A 74 -2.28 -6.41 5.43
C ALA A 74 -1.42 -5.19 5.73
N THR A 75 -0.44 -5.38 6.61
CA THR A 75 0.62 -4.44 6.92
C THR A 75 1.93 -5.05 6.43
N LEU A 76 2.59 -4.39 5.49
CA LEU A 76 4.01 -4.60 5.23
C LEU A 76 4.78 -4.09 6.44
N LYS A 77 5.62 -4.93 7.01
CA LYS A 77 6.44 -4.60 8.17
C LYS A 77 7.90 -4.94 7.89
N ILE A 78 8.77 -3.99 8.16
CA ILE A 78 10.21 -4.22 8.22
C ILE A 78 10.64 -3.89 9.63
N GLN A 79 11.34 -4.83 10.27
CA GLN A 79 11.99 -4.63 11.56
C GLN A 79 13.39 -5.23 11.49
N SER A 80 14.36 -4.50 12.00
CA SER A 80 15.74 -4.94 12.12
C SER A 80 16.34 -4.37 13.42
N GLU A 81 17.47 -4.92 13.85
CA GLU A 81 18.09 -4.58 15.14
C GLU A 81 18.56 -3.12 15.21
N ASP A 82 18.85 -2.51 14.06
CA ASP A 82 19.27 -1.13 13.86
C ASP A 82 18.10 -0.12 13.79
N MET A 83 16.85 -0.57 14.00
CA MET A 83 15.66 0.29 13.97
C MET A 83 14.92 0.34 15.31
N ASP A 84 14.78 1.53 15.87
CA ASP A 84 14.01 1.77 17.10
C ASP A 84 12.51 1.51 16.91
N ILE A 85 11.99 1.78 15.70
CA ILE A 85 10.57 1.65 15.35
C ILE A 85 10.47 0.89 14.03
N PRO A 86 9.56 -0.09 13.90
CA PRO A 86 9.35 -0.79 12.64
C PRO A 86 8.83 0.17 11.57
N TYR A 87 9.30 -0.01 10.33
CA TYR A 87 8.61 0.55 9.18
C TYR A 87 7.32 -0.24 8.96
N ILE A 88 6.19 0.46 8.81
CA ILE A 88 4.88 -0.15 8.53
C ILE A 88 4.17 0.56 7.39
N LEU A 89 3.57 -0.22 6.48
CA LEU A 89 2.77 0.28 5.38
C LEU A 89 1.55 -0.63 5.15
N PRO A 90 0.31 -0.14 5.30
CA PRO A 90 -0.86 -0.94 4.95
C PRO A 90 -0.96 -1.13 3.43
N VAL A 91 -1.31 -2.35 3.00
CA VAL A 91 -1.57 -2.76 1.62
C VAL A 91 -2.83 -3.61 1.58
N ALA A 92 -3.70 -3.39 0.60
CA ALA A 92 -4.83 -4.26 0.38
C ALA A 92 -4.41 -5.50 -0.43
N VAL A 93 -4.70 -6.69 0.10
CA VAL A 93 -4.49 -7.96 -0.59
C VAL A 93 -5.81 -8.33 -1.27
N GLU A 94 -5.88 -8.13 -2.59
CA GLU A 94 -6.99 -8.55 -3.45
C GLU A 94 -6.45 -9.10 -4.77
N MET A 95 -7.26 -9.90 -5.47
CA MET A 95 -6.86 -10.49 -6.75
C MET A 95 -6.48 -9.39 -7.75
N GLY A 96 -5.36 -9.60 -8.44
CA GLY A 96 -4.79 -8.63 -9.36
C GLY A 96 -3.34 -8.29 -9.05
N ARG A 97 -2.81 -7.33 -9.80
CA ARG A 97 -1.44 -6.84 -9.64
C ARG A 97 -1.45 -5.55 -8.84
N ILE A 98 -0.68 -5.51 -7.77
CA ILE A 98 -0.60 -4.44 -6.79
C ILE A 98 0.80 -3.87 -6.86
N THR A 99 0.92 -2.57 -7.06
CA THR A 99 2.22 -1.89 -7.10
C THR A 99 2.41 -1.10 -5.82
N VAL A 100 3.52 -1.33 -5.14
CA VAL A 100 3.91 -0.66 -3.89
C VAL A 100 5.21 0.10 -4.08
N LYS A 101 5.21 1.37 -3.71
CA LYS A 101 6.42 2.13 -3.39
C LYS A 101 6.48 2.31 -1.88
N ALA A 102 7.59 1.91 -1.27
CA ALA A 102 7.80 1.94 0.17
C ALA A 102 9.12 2.65 0.53
N GLY A 103 9.08 3.58 1.49
CA GLY A 103 10.24 4.37 1.90
C GLY A 103 9.94 5.87 1.87
N MET A 104 10.84 6.65 1.28
CA MET A 104 10.68 8.11 1.12
C MET A 104 9.41 8.48 0.34
N GLU A 105 9.11 7.74 -0.72
CA GLU A 105 7.83 7.79 -1.42
C GLU A 105 7.00 6.61 -0.94
N THR A 106 5.75 6.87 -0.53
CA THR A 106 4.82 5.82 -0.10
C THR A 106 3.57 5.89 -0.95
N LEU A 107 3.35 4.86 -1.77
CA LEU A 107 2.23 4.77 -2.69
C LEU A 107 1.84 3.31 -2.91
N THR A 108 0.54 3.02 -2.82
CA THR A 108 0.00 1.70 -3.17
C THR A 108 -1.12 1.81 -4.19
N THR A 109 -1.01 1.08 -5.30
CA THR A 109 -1.94 1.16 -6.45
C THR A 109 -2.12 -0.21 -7.13
N GLY A 110 -2.82 -0.24 -8.27
CA GLY A 110 -2.96 -1.42 -9.12
C GLY A 110 -4.33 -2.10 -9.01
N THR A 111 -5.04 -1.90 -7.89
CA THR A 111 -6.37 -2.49 -7.67
C THR A 111 -7.34 -1.53 -6.95
N PRO A 112 -8.68 -1.71 -7.08
CA PRO A 112 -9.66 -0.77 -6.54
C PRO A 112 -9.61 -0.57 -5.02
N LEU A 113 -9.40 -1.64 -4.24
CA LEU A 113 -9.27 -1.57 -2.78
C LEU A 113 -7.99 -0.84 -2.39
N ASN A 114 -6.90 -1.01 -3.14
CA ASN A 114 -5.66 -0.25 -2.91
C ASN A 114 -5.84 1.24 -3.21
N THR A 115 -6.55 1.60 -4.29
CA THR A 115 -6.92 3.01 -4.54
C THR A 115 -7.72 3.59 -3.37
N ARG A 116 -8.70 2.85 -2.87
CA ARG A 116 -9.54 3.28 -1.74
C ARG A 116 -8.76 3.41 -0.44
N LEU A 117 -7.89 2.44 -0.15
CA LEU A 117 -6.98 2.48 1.00
C LEU A 117 -6.02 3.67 0.91
N GLN A 118 -5.39 3.90 -0.24
CA GLN A 118 -4.49 5.03 -0.47
C GLN A 118 -5.20 6.37 -0.25
N GLN A 119 -6.44 6.51 -0.73
CA GLN A 119 -7.25 7.71 -0.50
C GLN A 119 -7.54 7.93 1.00
N PHE A 120 -7.86 6.87 1.75
CA PHE A 120 -8.00 6.95 3.20
C PHE A 120 -6.69 7.42 3.85
N MET A 121 -5.56 6.84 3.46
CA MET A 121 -4.24 7.19 4.01
C MET A 121 -3.88 8.65 3.77
N VAL A 122 -4.13 9.17 2.56
CA VAL A 122 -3.93 10.59 2.21
C VAL A 122 -4.84 11.50 3.02
N ARG A 123 -6.15 11.22 3.08
CA ARG A 123 -7.07 12.03 3.89
C ARG A 123 -6.68 12.03 5.37
N LYS A 124 -6.20 10.90 5.88
CA LYS A 124 -5.71 10.79 7.27
C LYS A 124 -4.42 11.57 7.49
N SER A 125 -3.52 11.65 6.51
CA SER A 125 -2.31 12.49 6.63
C SER A 125 -2.63 13.98 6.53
N ASP A 126 -3.66 14.34 5.77
CA ASP A 126 -4.13 15.71 5.62
C ASP A 126 -4.88 16.22 6.86
N LEU A 127 -5.26 15.31 7.78
CA LEU A 127 -5.74 15.67 9.11
C LEU A 127 -4.56 16.22 9.91
N ALA A 128 -4.23 17.49 9.65
CA ALA A 128 -3.17 18.21 10.32
C ALA A 128 -3.41 18.20 11.84
N LEU A 129 -2.31 18.30 12.60
CA LEU A 129 -2.32 18.89 13.93
C LEU A 129 -2.08 20.39 13.74
N PRO A 130 -3.11 21.25 13.58
CA PRO A 130 -2.91 22.68 13.73
C PRO A 130 -2.15 22.96 15.03
N ASP A 131 -1.13 23.80 14.97
CA ASP A 131 -0.39 24.28 16.15
C ASP A 131 -1.32 24.94 17.20
N THR A 132 -2.55 25.24 16.80
CA THR A 132 -3.59 25.90 17.59
C THR A 132 -4.54 24.95 18.30
N LEU A 133 -4.59 23.65 17.95
CA LEU A 133 -5.51 22.71 18.60
C LEU A 133 -4.88 22.14 19.86
N SER A 134 -5.67 22.08 20.94
CA SER A 134 -5.31 21.26 22.07
C SER A 134 -5.35 19.76 21.69
N LEU A 135 -4.59 18.94 22.42
CA LEU A 135 -4.59 17.49 22.23
C LEU A 135 -6.00 16.87 22.30
N GLU A 136 -6.86 17.40 23.17
CA GLU A 136 -8.23 16.89 23.34
C GLU A 136 -9.13 17.23 22.14
N GLU A 137 -8.99 18.43 21.56
CA GLU A 137 -9.72 18.80 20.35
C GLU A 137 -9.26 17.97 19.16
N TYR A 138 -7.94 17.77 19.00
CA TYR A 138 -7.41 16.88 17.97
C TYR A 138 -7.95 15.44 18.11
N LYS A 139 -7.96 14.88 19.33
CA LYS A 139 -8.52 13.53 19.55
C LYS A 139 -9.99 13.45 19.15
N LYS A 140 -10.77 14.51 19.41
CA LYS A 140 -12.19 14.58 19.04
C LYS A 140 -12.35 14.65 17.52
N GLU A 141 -11.59 15.51 16.85
CA GLU A 141 -11.61 15.62 15.38
C GLU A 141 -11.15 14.32 14.70
N PHE A 142 -10.06 13.72 15.20
CA PHE A 142 -9.57 12.44 14.72
C PHE A 142 -10.62 11.34 14.90
N ARG A 143 -11.30 11.27 16.05
CA ARG A 143 -12.38 10.31 16.28
C ARG A 143 -13.53 10.51 15.29
N ALA A 144 -13.97 11.76 15.09
CA ALA A 144 -15.03 12.08 14.14
C ALA A 144 -14.64 11.70 12.69
N PHE A 145 -13.39 11.97 12.30
CA PHE A 145 -12.84 11.53 11.01
C PHE A 145 -12.90 10.00 10.85
N ILE A 146 -12.46 9.24 11.86
CA ILE A 146 -12.48 7.78 11.83
C ILE A 146 -13.92 7.23 11.72
N GLU A 147 -14.86 7.80 12.49
CA GLU A 147 -16.28 7.42 12.41
C GLU A 147 -16.87 7.71 11.02
N GLN A 148 -16.54 8.86 10.44
CA GLN A 148 -16.97 9.22 9.09
C GLN A 148 -16.37 8.30 8.02
N GLU A 149 -15.08 7.93 8.14
CA GLU A 149 -14.45 6.98 7.21
C GLU A 149 -15.07 5.57 7.34
N ILE A 150 -15.52 5.16 8.52
CA ILE A 150 -16.25 3.89 8.67
C ILE A 150 -17.59 3.94 7.93
N GLU A 151 -18.34 5.03 8.06
CA GLU A 151 -19.64 5.18 7.39
C GLU A 151 -19.48 5.30 5.86
N ASN A 152 -18.54 6.12 5.40
CA ASN A 152 -18.22 6.31 3.98
C ASN A 152 -17.74 5.02 3.30
N ASN A 153 -17.19 4.09 4.07
CA ASN A 153 -16.65 2.83 3.58
C ASN A 153 -17.44 1.60 4.04
N LYS A 154 -18.70 1.77 4.49
CA LYS A 154 -19.53 0.67 5.01
C LYS A 154 -19.77 -0.48 4.04
N ASP A 155 -19.69 -0.21 2.74
CA ASP A 155 -19.77 -1.19 1.65
C ASP A 155 -18.46 -1.99 1.45
N CYS A 156 -17.40 -1.64 2.16
CA CYS A 156 -16.06 -2.21 2.03
C CYS A 156 -15.56 -2.80 3.36
N PRO A 157 -15.98 -4.03 3.73
CA PRO A 157 -15.69 -4.63 5.03
C PRO A 157 -14.19 -4.75 5.36
N ALA A 158 -13.34 -5.02 4.37
CA ALA A 158 -11.89 -5.14 4.56
C ALA A 158 -11.29 -3.84 5.12
N LEU A 159 -11.60 -2.71 4.47
CA LEU A 159 -11.12 -1.38 4.88
C LEU A 159 -11.72 -0.97 6.23
N VAL A 160 -13.02 -1.18 6.44
CA VAL A 160 -13.68 -0.86 7.72
C VAL A 160 -13.11 -1.69 8.87
N GLY A 161 -12.86 -2.99 8.65
CA GLY A 161 -12.24 -3.87 9.63
C GLY A 161 -10.85 -3.39 10.04
N PHE A 162 -10.05 -2.99 9.06
CA PHE A 162 -8.75 -2.36 9.30
C PHE A 162 -8.86 -1.07 10.11
N ILE A 163 -9.69 -0.12 9.68
CA ILE A 163 -9.84 1.19 10.35
C ILE A 163 -10.26 0.99 11.82
N LYS A 164 -11.25 0.13 12.08
CA LYS A 164 -11.69 -0.18 13.45
C LYS A 164 -10.56 -0.77 14.28
N LYS A 165 -9.83 -1.75 13.75
CA LYS A 165 -8.74 -2.41 14.47
C LYS A 165 -7.56 -1.47 14.75
N ALA A 166 -7.27 -0.57 13.83
CA ALA A 166 -6.13 0.34 13.93
C ALA A 166 -6.41 1.54 14.84
N TYR A 167 -7.65 2.05 14.87
CA TYR A 167 -7.93 3.38 15.44
C TYR A 167 -9.03 3.44 16.52
N LEU A 168 -9.82 2.38 16.71
CA LEU A 168 -10.94 2.38 17.68
C LEU A 168 -10.76 1.37 18.83
N ARG A 169 -9.51 1.08 19.20
CA ARG A 169 -9.22 0.26 20.39
C ARG A 169 -9.46 1.01 21.69
#